data_AF-A0A1I3QT09-F1
#
_entry.id   AF-A0A1I3QT09-F1
#
_cell.length_a   1.000
_cell.length_b   1.000
_cell.length_c   1.000
_cell.angle_alpha   90.00
_cell.angle_beta   90.00
_cell.angle_gamma   90.00
#
_symmetry.space_group_name_H-M   'P 1'
#
loop_
_entity.id
_entity.type
_entity.pdbx_description
1 polymer ?
#
loop_
_entity_poly.entity_id
_entity_poly.type
_entity_poly.pdbx_seq_one_letter_code
_entity_poly.pdbx_strand_id
1 'polypeptide(L)'
;MLALDIRNLTKHYPQFQLRDVSFQLEQGYIMGFIGANGAGKTTTIKLMMNMIRADGGEVRILGKNMAERELELKQEIGCAFGGIEFYARSKIKTLTDTIKRFYKHWDEAAYSGYLRRFKLDENKKVAELSTGMKVKYSLALALSHGAKLKIGIQPIFFVMPFLLAMLMLIPSWIYFIVPMYFFWISVPGIFGNFRTHNDLLFTTMMPVTKPDMVKARVSVIIILEMLHVGFAVIFGLIHDLVYSSMNITYYFFAPTMGFWGLCMVIMAIFNLVFIPMYYKTAYKYGGPLGTAVAAAMVFAGIAQWLGIQIPTLFDVFNVSVADHLAVHALILIAGIAIFAIFTLIAYRVAAKRFLNVELL
;
A
#
# COMPACT_ATOMS: atom_id res chain seq x y z
N MET A 1 12.24 6.21 -30.66
CA MET A 1 11.51 5.02 -31.15
C MET A 1 10.43 4.67 -30.14
N LEU A 2 9.21 4.34 -30.58
CA LEU A 2 8.11 4.01 -29.66
C LEU A 2 8.27 2.59 -29.09
N ALA A 3 8.08 2.47 -27.78
CA ALA A 3 7.95 1.20 -27.08
C ALA A 3 6.51 0.68 -27.15
N LEU A 4 5.52 1.56 -27.07
CA LEU A 4 4.09 1.26 -27.12
C LEU A 4 3.35 2.38 -27.87
N ASP A 5 2.40 2.00 -28.71
CA ASP A 5 1.51 2.91 -29.45
C ASP A 5 0.10 2.29 -29.46
N ILE A 6 -0.82 2.93 -28.74
CA ILE A 6 -2.23 2.51 -28.63
C ILE A 6 -3.09 3.52 -29.37
N ARG A 7 -3.99 3.02 -30.22
CA ARG A 7 -4.85 3.84 -31.07
C ARG A 7 -6.30 3.40 -30.95
N ASN A 8 -7.15 4.31 -30.50
CA ASN A 8 -8.61 4.22 -30.42
C ASN A 8 -9.10 2.92 -29.80
N LEU A 9 -8.43 2.48 -28.73
CA LEU A 9 -8.68 1.19 -28.12
C LEU A 9 -10.02 1.20 -27.37
N THR A 10 -10.91 0.30 -27.79
CA THR A 10 -12.29 0.25 -27.34
C THR A 10 -12.70 -1.15 -26.88
N LYS A 11 -13.44 -1.22 -25.76
CA LYS A 11 -13.98 -2.46 -25.21
C LYS A 11 -15.31 -2.24 -24.49
N HIS A 12 -16.29 -3.07 -24.80
CA HIS A 12 -17.63 -3.07 -24.23
C HIS A 12 -17.84 -4.29 -23.34
N TYR A 13 -18.38 -4.02 -22.17
CA TYR A 13 -18.98 -4.99 -21.26
C TYR A 13 -20.40 -4.48 -20.92
N PRO A 14 -21.31 -5.36 -20.47
CA PRO A 14 -22.68 -4.95 -20.15
C PRO A 14 -22.80 -3.78 -19.16
N GLN A 15 -21.84 -3.62 -18.25
CA GLN A 15 -21.85 -2.59 -17.20
C GLN A 15 -20.64 -1.64 -17.25
N PHE A 16 -19.76 -1.75 -18.27
CA PHE A 16 -18.54 -0.96 -18.36
C PHE A 16 -18.09 -0.81 -19.81
N GLN A 17 -17.60 0.37 -20.18
CA GLN A 17 -17.07 0.61 -21.52
C GLN A 17 -15.74 1.38 -21.44
N LEU A 18 -14.73 0.85 -22.13
CA LEU A 18 -13.50 1.56 -22.48
C LEU A 18 -13.73 2.21 -23.84
N ARG A 19 -13.65 3.54 -23.92
CA ARG A 19 -13.96 4.32 -25.13
C ARG A 19 -12.70 5.02 -25.65
N ASP A 20 -12.28 4.65 -26.86
CA ASP A 20 -11.32 5.36 -27.71
C ASP A 20 -10.02 5.79 -27.00
N VAL A 21 -9.39 4.86 -26.27
CA VAL A 21 -8.16 5.14 -25.55
C VAL A 21 -6.97 5.17 -26.52
N SER A 22 -6.26 6.31 -26.58
CA SER A 22 -5.08 6.51 -27.42
C SER A 22 -3.94 7.14 -26.63
N PHE A 23 -2.75 6.53 -26.66
CA PHE A 23 -1.54 7.09 -26.07
C PHE A 23 -0.28 6.37 -26.58
N GLN A 24 0.88 7.00 -26.38
CA GLN A 24 2.17 6.51 -26.83
C GLN A 24 3.19 6.55 -25.69
N LEU A 25 4.12 5.59 -25.72
CA LEU A 25 5.26 5.53 -24.80
C LEU A 25 6.55 5.34 -25.61
N GLU A 26 7.51 6.22 -25.39
CA GLU A 26 8.85 6.11 -25.96
C GLU A 26 9.72 5.09 -25.20
N GLN A 27 10.69 4.51 -25.90
CA GLN A 27 11.68 3.64 -25.26
C GLN A 27 12.52 4.40 -24.24
N GLY A 28 12.82 3.76 -23.11
CA GLY A 28 13.59 4.35 -22.00
C GLY A 28 12.75 5.15 -21.00
N TYR A 29 11.49 5.44 -21.32
CA TYR A 29 10.59 6.17 -20.44
C TYR A 29 9.79 5.24 -19.53
N ILE A 30 9.48 5.74 -18.34
CA ILE A 30 8.57 5.09 -17.39
C ILE A 30 7.24 5.83 -17.44
N MET A 31 6.16 5.10 -17.73
CA MET A 31 4.81 5.65 -17.72
C MET A 31 3.99 5.07 -16.56
N GLY A 32 3.42 5.96 -15.75
CA GLY A 32 2.42 5.60 -14.75
C GLY A 32 1.02 5.67 -15.34
N PHE A 33 0.25 4.58 -15.23
CA PHE A 33 -1.14 4.55 -15.68
C PHE A 33 -2.08 4.73 -14.48
N ILE A 34 -2.55 5.96 -14.27
CA ILE A 34 -3.27 6.40 -13.06
C ILE A 34 -4.72 6.73 -13.40
N GLY A 35 -5.64 6.43 -12.49
CA GLY A 35 -7.07 6.70 -12.64
C GLY A 35 -7.89 6.04 -11.53
N ALA A 36 -9.17 6.39 -11.40
CA ALA A 36 -10.06 5.82 -10.39
C ALA A 36 -10.24 4.28 -10.55
N ASN A 37 -10.67 3.60 -9.48
CA ASN A 37 -11.07 2.20 -9.58
C ASN A 37 -12.26 2.07 -10.53
N GLY A 38 -12.23 1.07 -11.42
CA GLY A 38 -13.23 0.91 -12.47
C GLY A 38 -13.02 1.80 -13.71
N ALA A 39 -12.02 2.69 -13.74
CA ALA A 39 -11.72 3.54 -14.91
C ALA A 39 -11.16 2.79 -16.13
N GLY A 40 -11.08 1.45 -16.09
CA GLY A 40 -10.58 0.64 -17.21
C GLY A 40 -9.10 0.32 -17.20
N LYS A 41 -8.32 0.75 -16.19
CA LYS A 41 -6.85 0.54 -16.16
C LYS A 41 -6.41 -0.90 -16.43
N THR A 42 -6.97 -1.83 -15.65
CA THR A 42 -6.70 -3.26 -15.77
C THR A 42 -7.20 -3.81 -17.10
N THR A 43 -8.34 -3.32 -17.59
CA THR A 43 -8.89 -3.69 -18.91
C THR A 43 -7.95 -3.28 -20.03
N THR A 44 -7.44 -2.04 -20.02
CA THR A 44 -6.45 -1.55 -20.99
C THR A 44 -5.18 -2.41 -20.94
N ILE A 45 -4.64 -2.72 -19.76
CA ILE A 45 -3.46 -3.58 -19.64
C ILE A 45 -3.73 -4.98 -20.21
N LYS A 46 -4.91 -5.57 -19.93
CA LYS A 46 -5.28 -6.88 -20.49
C LYS A 46 -5.42 -6.84 -22.01
N LEU A 47 -5.95 -5.76 -22.58
CA LEU A 47 -6.03 -5.54 -24.03
C LEU A 47 -4.64 -5.35 -24.64
N MET A 48 -3.77 -4.56 -24.00
CA MET A 48 -2.38 -4.38 -24.42
C MET A 48 -1.61 -5.70 -24.50
N MET A 49 -1.89 -6.61 -23.57
CA MET A 49 -1.27 -7.94 -23.51
C MET A 49 -1.96 -9.00 -24.38
N ASN A 50 -2.95 -8.60 -25.18
CA ASN A 50 -3.83 -9.48 -25.96
C ASN A 50 -4.47 -10.61 -25.13
N MET A 51 -4.72 -10.38 -23.84
CA MET A 51 -5.38 -11.37 -22.96
C MET A 51 -6.89 -11.40 -23.13
N ILE A 52 -7.44 -10.30 -23.64
CA ILE A 52 -8.85 -10.15 -23.99
C ILE A 52 -8.93 -9.48 -25.35
N ARG A 53 -9.95 -9.82 -26.13
CA ARG A 53 -10.15 -9.27 -27.48
C ARG A 53 -10.70 -7.85 -27.39
N ALA A 54 -10.06 -6.91 -28.10
CA ALA A 54 -10.59 -5.56 -28.29
C ALA A 54 -11.82 -5.58 -29.20
N ASP A 55 -12.76 -4.65 -28.99
CA ASP A 55 -13.89 -4.47 -29.90
C ASP A 55 -13.58 -3.44 -31.00
N GLY A 56 -12.56 -2.60 -30.77
CA GLY A 56 -12.03 -1.64 -31.75
C GLY A 56 -10.65 -1.13 -31.34
N GLY A 57 -9.95 -0.53 -32.31
CA GLY A 57 -8.62 0.05 -32.14
C GLY A 57 -7.46 -0.93 -32.38
N GLU A 58 -6.24 -0.45 -32.16
CA GLU A 58 -4.99 -1.19 -32.40
C GLU A 58 -4.00 -0.99 -31.24
N VAL A 59 -3.25 -2.03 -30.92
CA VAL A 59 -2.10 -1.99 -30.00
C VAL A 59 -0.85 -2.38 -30.77
N ARG A 60 0.16 -1.49 -30.75
CA ARG A 60 1.50 -1.76 -31.28
C ARG A 60 2.54 -1.70 -30.17
N ILE A 61 3.41 -2.70 -30.12
CA ILE A 61 4.52 -2.79 -29.18
C ILE A 61 5.81 -2.92 -29.98
N LEU A 62 6.81 -2.09 -29.67
CA LEU A 62 8.10 -2.03 -30.40
C LEU A 62 7.91 -1.89 -31.92
N GLY A 63 6.89 -1.11 -32.33
CA GLY A 63 6.54 -0.86 -33.74
C GLY A 63 5.76 -1.98 -34.44
N LYS A 64 5.45 -3.09 -33.76
CA LYS A 64 4.72 -4.25 -34.34
C LYS A 64 3.32 -4.36 -33.76
N ASN A 65 2.36 -4.80 -34.58
CA ASN A 65 0.99 -5.06 -34.12
C ASN A 65 0.96 -6.26 -33.16
N MET A 66 0.33 -6.06 -31.99
CA MET A 66 0.27 -7.07 -30.93
C MET A 66 -0.57 -8.29 -31.32
N ALA A 67 -1.68 -8.11 -32.05
CA ALA A 67 -2.53 -9.21 -32.48
C ALA A 67 -1.87 -10.07 -33.56
N GLU A 68 -1.05 -9.47 -34.43
CA GLU A 68 -0.37 -10.18 -35.54
C GLU A 68 0.95 -10.84 -35.13
N ARG A 69 1.68 -10.24 -34.19
CA ARG A 69 3.02 -10.66 -33.76
C ARG A 69 3.07 -11.05 -32.28
N GLU A 70 1.96 -11.53 -31.73
CA GLU A 70 1.80 -11.81 -30.30
C GLU A 70 2.93 -12.67 -29.72
N LEU A 71 3.23 -13.82 -30.34
CA LEU A 71 4.23 -14.75 -29.82
C LEU A 71 5.63 -14.12 -29.75
N GLU A 72 6.00 -13.40 -30.81
CA GLU A 72 7.28 -12.68 -30.89
C GLU A 72 7.34 -11.58 -29.81
N LEU A 73 6.29 -10.78 -29.69
CA LEU A 73 6.24 -9.68 -28.75
C LEU A 73 6.21 -10.15 -27.30
N LYS A 74 5.54 -11.27 -26.99
CA LYS A 74 5.54 -11.86 -25.64
C LYS A 74 6.93 -12.35 -25.19
N GLN A 75 7.86 -12.62 -26.10
CA GLN A 75 9.27 -12.87 -25.73
C GLN A 75 9.96 -11.61 -25.20
N GLU A 76 9.52 -10.44 -25.68
CA GLU A 76 10.14 -9.14 -25.46
C GLU A 76 9.45 -8.34 -24.34
N ILE A 77 8.33 -8.84 -23.80
CA ILE A 77 7.54 -8.21 -22.74
C ILE A 77 7.72 -8.97 -21.43
N GLY A 78 8.18 -8.27 -20.40
CA GLY A 78 8.26 -8.79 -19.03
C GLY A 78 7.07 -8.31 -18.21
N CYS A 79 6.34 -9.23 -17.58
CA CYS A 79 5.20 -8.90 -16.72
C CYS A 79 5.46 -9.28 -15.27
N ALA A 80 5.32 -8.31 -14.36
CA ALA A 80 5.33 -8.53 -12.92
C ALA A 80 4.00 -8.06 -12.33
N PHE A 81 3.07 -8.99 -12.12
CA PHE A 81 1.78 -8.69 -11.52
C PHE A 81 1.79 -9.01 -10.02
N GLY A 82 1.37 -8.06 -9.19
CA GLY A 82 0.96 -8.36 -7.83
C GLY A 82 -0.29 -9.26 -7.87
N GLY A 83 -0.16 -10.53 -7.47
CA GLY A 83 -1.28 -11.48 -7.45
C GLY A 83 -1.21 -12.63 -8.45
N ILE A 84 -0.08 -12.90 -9.11
CA ILE A 84 0.08 -14.17 -9.83
C ILE A 84 0.15 -15.29 -8.79
N GLU A 85 -0.90 -16.09 -8.69
CA GLU A 85 -0.91 -17.33 -7.94
C GLU A 85 -0.14 -18.39 -8.73
N PHE A 86 1.18 -18.40 -8.58
CA PHE A 86 1.97 -19.56 -8.99
C PHE A 86 1.50 -20.79 -8.21
N TYR A 87 1.67 -21.99 -8.79
CA TYR A 87 1.32 -23.26 -8.17
C TYR A 87 1.89 -23.36 -6.74
N ALA A 88 1.02 -23.22 -5.73
CA ALA A 88 1.42 -22.95 -4.35
C ALA A 88 2.34 -24.02 -3.75
N ARG A 89 2.15 -25.29 -4.16
CA ARG A 89 2.91 -26.44 -3.65
C ARG A 89 4.24 -26.68 -4.37
N SER A 90 4.48 -26.01 -5.49
CA SER A 90 5.69 -26.19 -6.31
C SER A 90 6.85 -25.38 -5.76
N LYS A 91 8.06 -25.94 -5.85
CA LYS A 91 9.30 -25.21 -5.58
C LYS A 91 9.53 -24.15 -6.65
N ILE A 92 10.10 -23.01 -6.27
CA ILE A 92 10.35 -21.94 -7.25
C ILE A 92 11.40 -22.34 -8.30
N LYS A 93 12.37 -23.19 -7.94
CA LYS A 93 13.32 -23.77 -8.91
C LYS A 93 12.60 -24.50 -10.06
N THR A 94 11.68 -25.39 -9.72
CA THR A 94 10.90 -26.18 -10.69
C THR A 94 10.03 -25.28 -11.58
N LEU A 95 9.44 -24.25 -10.99
CA LEU A 95 8.66 -23.26 -11.75
C LEU A 95 9.54 -22.49 -12.72
N THR A 96 10.69 -21.99 -12.28
CA THR A 96 11.63 -21.28 -13.15
C THR A 96 12.15 -22.19 -14.26
N ASP A 97 12.53 -23.43 -13.96
CA ASP A 97 13.00 -24.40 -14.96
C ASP A 97 11.94 -24.71 -16.02
N THR A 98 10.67 -24.55 -15.67
CA THR A 98 9.55 -24.67 -16.61
C THR A 98 9.39 -23.38 -17.41
N ILE A 99 9.36 -22.23 -16.74
CA ILE A 99 9.14 -20.91 -17.34
C ILE A 99 10.25 -20.55 -18.33
N LYS A 100 11.52 -20.79 -17.99
CA LYS A 100 12.66 -20.42 -18.82
C LYS A 100 12.66 -21.09 -20.20
N ARG A 101 12.02 -22.26 -20.33
CA ARG A 101 11.87 -22.97 -21.62
C ARG A 101 10.96 -22.24 -22.61
N PHE A 102 10.09 -21.35 -22.13
CA PHE A 102 9.22 -20.56 -22.98
C PHE A 102 9.91 -19.30 -23.51
N TYR A 103 11.11 -18.95 -23.02
CA TYR A 103 11.85 -17.75 -23.42
C TYR A 103 13.13 -18.11 -24.19
N LYS A 104 13.25 -17.59 -25.42
CA LYS A 104 14.41 -17.85 -26.28
C LYS A 104 15.70 -17.22 -25.76
N HIS A 105 15.59 -16.08 -25.09
CA HIS A 105 16.72 -15.27 -24.62
C HIS A 105 16.79 -15.21 -23.09
N TRP A 106 16.70 -16.38 -22.44
CA TRP A 106 16.84 -16.47 -20.99
C TRP A 106 18.28 -16.19 -20.55
N ASP A 107 18.44 -15.30 -19.57
CA ASP A 107 19.69 -14.93 -18.94
C ASP A 107 19.77 -15.54 -17.53
N GLU A 108 20.43 -16.69 -17.45
CA GLU A 108 20.61 -17.44 -16.20
C GLU A 108 21.52 -16.70 -15.20
N ALA A 109 22.45 -15.88 -15.70
CA ALA A 109 23.35 -15.10 -14.85
C ALA A 109 22.59 -13.94 -14.19
N ALA A 110 21.73 -13.25 -14.95
CA ALA A 110 20.83 -12.22 -14.41
C ALA A 110 19.85 -12.82 -13.40
N TYR A 111 19.20 -13.94 -13.72
CA TYR A 111 18.29 -14.63 -12.80
C TYR A 111 18.96 -14.97 -11.45
N SER A 112 20.12 -15.62 -11.52
CA SER A 112 20.91 -15.98 -10.34
C SER A 112 21.34 -14.74 -9.54
N GLY A 113 21.69 -13.65 -10.24
CA GLY A 113 21.99 -12.35 -9.63
C GLY A 113 20.79 -11.78 -8.86
N TYR A 114 19.60 -11.85 -9.44
CA TYR A 114 18.37 -11.37 -8.79
C TYR A 114 17.97 -12.23 -7.58
N LEU A 115 18.08 -13.56 -7.66
CA LEU A 115 17.82 -14.43 -6.51
C LEU A 115 18.72 -14.08 -5.32
N ARG A 116 20.02 -13.90 -5.56
CA ARG A 116 20.98 -13.48 -4.52
C ARG A 116 20.62 -12.10 -3.95
N ARG A 117 20.36 -11.12 -4.82
CA ARG A 117 20.01 -9.75 -4.42
C ARG A 117 18.71 -9.70 -3.59
N PHE A 118 17.72 -10.51 -3.97
CA PHE A 118 16.44 -10.57 -3.29
C PHE A 118 16.41 -11.53 -2.09
N LYS A 119 17.52 -12.25 -1.83
CA LYS A 119 17.66 -13.26 -0.78
C LYS A 119 16.55 -14.33 -0.87
N LEU A 120 16.28 -14.80 -2.09
CA LEU A 120 15.30 -15.83 -2.36
C LEU A 120 15.98 -17.20 -2.44
N ASP A 121 15.45 -18.16 -1.68
CA ASP A 121 15.88 -19.56 -1.72
C ASP A 121 15.05 -20.32 -2.75
N GLU A 122 15.74 -20.86 -3.77
CA GLU A 122 15.10 -21.56 -4.88
C GLU A 122 14.41 -22.87 -4.49
N ASN A 123 14.78 -23.43 -3.33
CA ASN A 123 14.26 -24.70 -2.85
C ASN A 123 12.93 -24.57 -2.10
N LYS A 124 12.52 -23.35 -1.75
CA LYS A 124 11.25 -23.07 -1.10
C LYS A 124 10.07 -23.22 -2.05
N LYS A 125 8.93 -23.62 -1.49
CA LYS A 125 7.65 -23.64 -2.18
C LYS A 125 7.07 -22.24 -2.26
N VAL A 126 6.25 -21.97 -3.27
CA VAL A 126 5.56 -20.67 -3.42
C VAL A 126 4.71 -20.35 -2.19
N ALA A 127 4.07 -21.33 -1.56
CA ALA A 127 3.28 -21.16 -0.34
C ALA A 127 4.12 -20.68 0.86
N GLU A 128 5.42 -20.95 0.87
CA GLU A 128 6.35 -20.56 1.93
C GLU A 128 6.91 -19.14 1.71
N LEU A 129 6.60 -18.53 0.57
CA LEU A 129 7.00 -17.15 0.25
C LEU A 129 5.97 -16.15 0.79
N SER A 130 6.44 -15.11 1.47
CA SER A 130 5.60 -13.95 1.80
C SER A 130 5.12 -13.22 0.54
N THR A 131 4.09 -12.39 0.64
CA THR A 131 3.59 -11.58 -0.48
C THR A 131 4.69 -10.75 -1.14
N GLY A 132 5.58 -10.15 -0.34
CA GLY A 132 6.75 -9.41 -0.85
C GLY A 132 7.78 -10.31 -1.54
N MET A 133 8.01 -11.52 -1.04
CA MET A 133 8.89 -12.49 -1.70
C MET A 133 8.32 -12.99 -3.03
N LYS A 134 6.99 -13.19 -3.11
CA LYS A 134 6.30 -13.53 -4.38
C LYS A 134 6.46 -12.43 -5.42
N VAL A 135 6.34 -11.16 -5.01
CA VAL A 135 6.61 -10.00 -5.89
C VAL A 135 8.06 -10.00 -6.37
N LYS A 136 9.03 -10.18 -5.46
CA LYS A 136 10.46 -10.24 -5.81
C LYS A 136 10.77 -11.39 -6.78
N TYR A 137 10.16 -12.56 -6.57
CA TYR A 137 10.29 -13.70 -7.46
C TYR A 137 9.69 -13.41 -8.84
N SER A 138 8.48 -12.84 -8.90
CA SER A 138 7.87 -12.43 -10.17
C SER A 138 8.72 -11.39 -10.91
N LEU A 139 9.33 -10.44 -10.18
CA LEU A 139 10.24 -9.46 -10.77
C LEU A 139 11.52 -10.10 -11.30
N ALA A 140 12.10 -11.06 -10.57
CA ALA A 140 13.27 -11.81 -11.03
C ALA A 140 12.96 -12.52 -12.35
N LEU A 141 11.83 -13.23 -12.46
CA LEU A 141 11.40 -13.87 -13.71
C LEU A 141 11.27 -12.86 -14.86
N ALA A 142 10.53 -11.77 -14.65
CA ALA A 142 10.28 -10.75 -15.68
C ALA A 142 11.54 -10.02 -16.17
N LEU A 143 12.59 -9.97 -15.36
CA LEU A 143 13.86 -9.33 -15.71
C LEU A 143 14.88 -10.30 -16.32
N SER A 144 14.66 -11.60 -16.25
CA SER A 144 15.66 -12.63 -16.61
C SER A 144 15.58 -13.11 -18.05
N HIS A 145 14.78 -12.47 -18.91
CA HIS A 145 14.65 -12.86 -20.32
C HIS A 145 14.87 -11.69 -21.30
N GLY A 146 15.54 -10.63 -20.86
CA GLY A 146 15.91 -9.51 -21.73
C GLY A 146 14.75 -8.62 -22.19
N ALA A 147 13.63 -8.60 -21.46
CA ALA A 147 12.45 -7.81 -21.82
C ALA A 147 12.75 -6.34 -22.11
N LYS A 148 12.33 -5.86 -23.30
CA LYS A 148 12.42 -4.47 -23.75
C LYS A 148 11.27 -3.61 -23.24
N LEU A 149 10.09 -4.19 -23.05
CA LEU A 149 8.95 -3.55 -22.39
C LEU A 149 8.63 -4.28 -21.08
N LYS A 150 8.55 -3.54 -19.97
CA LYS A 150 8.28 -4.10 -18.64
C LYS A 150 7.00 -3.53 -18.08
N ILE A 151 6.07 -4.40 -17.71
CA ILE A 151 4.78 -4.04 -17.15
C ILE A 151 4.73 -4.51 -15.70
N GLY A 152 4.53 -3.56 -14.78
CA GLY A 152 4.37 -3.83 -13.35
C GLY A 152 2.99 -3.44 -12.85
N ILE A 153 2.35 -4.28 -12.03
CA ILE A 153 1.19 -3.88 -11.21
C ILE A 153 1.66 -3.69 -9.76
N GLN A 154 1.31 -2.54 -9.20
CA GLN A 154 1.91 -2.02 -7.97
C GLN A 154 1.39 -2.76 -6.72
N PRO A 155 2.27 -3.35 -5.88
CA PRO A 155 1.93 -3.78 -4.52
C PRO A 155 2.01 -2.56 -3.57
N ILE A 156 1.30 -1.48 -3.94
CA ILE A 156 1.52 -0.15 -3.36
C ILE A 156 1.27 -0.09 -1.85
N PHE A 157 0.38 -0.95 -1.35
CA PHE A 157 -0.06 -0.96 0.05
C PHE A 157 1.06 -1.25 1.05
N PHE A 158 2.09 -2.01 0.67
CA PHE A 158 3.19 -2.36 1.59
C PHE A 158 4.34 -1.35 1.55
N VAL A 159 4.49 -0.62 0.45
CA VAL A 159 5.55 0.38 0.29
C VAL A 159 5.08 1.76 0.75
N MET A 160 3.77 2.02 0.71
CA MET A 160 3.21 3.32 1.09
C MET A 160 3.50 3.73 2.53
N PRO A 161 3.33 2.88 3.57
CA PRO A 161 3.67 3.27 4.93
C PRO A 161 5.13 3.73 5.06
N PHE A 162 6.05 2.99 4.44
CA PHE A 162 7.47 3.35 4.41
C PHE A 162 7.75 4.68 3.68
N LEU A 163 7.18 4.87 2.48
CA LEU A 163 7.36 6.09 1.69
C LEU A 163 6.77 7.31 2.39
N LEU A 164 5.59 7.17 3.01
CA LEU A 164 4.96 8.26 3.74
C LEU A 164 5.72 8.59 5.02
N ALA A 165 6.34 7.58 5.66
CA ALA A 165 7.20 7.81 6.82
C ALA A 165 8.48 8.60 6.49
N MET A 166 9.00 8.55 5.25
CA MET A 166 10.14 9.37 4.81
C MET A 166 9.86 10.88 4.87
N LEU A 167 8.60 11.30 4.87
CA LEU A 167 8.24 12.72 5.03
C LEU A 167 8.70 13.29 6.37
N MET A 168 9.04 12.45 7.35
CA MET A 168 9.69 12.86 8.60
C MET A 168 11.08 13.50 8.38
N LEU A 169 11.73 13.25 7.25
CA LEU A 169 13.05 13.85 6.94
C LEU A 169 12.96 15.32 6.49
N ILE A 170 11.76 15.84 6.22
CA ILE A 170 11.60 17.23 5.81
C ILE A 170 11.67 18.10 7.07
N PRO A 171 12.68 18.99 7.21
CA PRO A 171 12.81 19.84 8.38
C PRO A 171 11.67 20.85 8.49
N SER A 172 11.25 21.10 9.73
CA SER A 172 10.18 22.04 10.10
C SER A 172 8.85 21.78 9.40
N TRP A 173 8.60 20.54 8.99
CA TRP A 173 7.33 20.11 8.39
C TRP A 173 6.25 19.90 9.46
N ILE A 174 4.97 19.90 9.04
CA ILE A 174 3.85 19.55 9.94
C ILE A 174 3.83 18.03 10.10
N TYR A 175 4.58 17.52 11.07
CA TYR A 175 4.79 16.08 11.25
C TYR A 175 3.52 15.30 11.56
N PHE A 176 2.47 15.91 12.13
CA PHE A 176 1.17 15.27 12.32
C PHE A 176 0.52 14.79 11.02
N ILE A 177 0.88 15.38 9.88
CA ILE A 177 0.37 14.94 8.58
C ILE A 177 0.89 13.53 8.22
N VAL A 178 2.05 13.13 8.73
CA VAL A 178 2.66 11.82 8.42
C VAL A 178 1.81 10.63 8.88
N PRO A 179 1.32 10.55 10.14
CA PRO A 179 0.36 9.52 10.52
C PRO A 179 -1.00 9.72 9.83
N MET A 180 -1.41 10.97 9.51
CA MET A 180 -2.67 11.22 8.80
C MET A 180 -2.68 10.63 7.38
N TYR A 181 -1.56 10.65 6.65
CA TYR A 181 -1.49 10.06 5.31
C TYR A 181 -1.74 8.56 5.30
N PHE A 182 -1.33 7.86 6.36
CA PHE A 182 -1.64 6.44 6.53
C PHE A 182 -3.17 6.23 6.59
N PHE A 183 -3.89 7.11 7.31
CA PHE A 183 -5.36 7.08 7.39
C PHE A 183 -6.05 7.54 6.11
N TRP A 184 -5.48 8.49 5.36
CA TRP A 184 -6.07 9.01 4.13
C TRP A 184 -5.86 8.13 2.91
N ILE A 185 -4.78 7.35 2.89
CA ILE A 185 -4.34 6.63 1.69
C ILE A 185 -4.28 5.13 1.92
N SER A 186 -3.62 4.67 2.98
CA SER A 186 -3.37 3.25 3.20
C SER A 186 -4.62 2.49 3.65
N VAL A 187 -5.31 2.97 4.70
CA VAL A 187 -6.56 2.34 5.18
C VAL A 187 -7.65 2.31 4.09
N PRO A 188 -7.96 3.41 3.38
CA PRO A 188 -9.01 3.42 2.36
C PRO A 188 -8.68 2.50 1.19
N GLY A 189 -7.41 2.41 0.82
CA GLY A 189 -6.93 1.51 -0.22
C GLY A 189 -7.13 0.04 0.12
N ILE A 190 -6.85 -0.35 1.38
CA ILE A 190 -7.05 -1.72 1.87
C ILE A 190 -8.54 -2.09 1.84
N PHE A 191 -9.40 -1.25 2.40
CA PHE A 191 -10.84 -1.53 2.46
C PHE A 191 -11.52 -1.42 1.09
N GLY A 192 -11.02 -0.53 0.22
CA GLY A 192 -11.42 -0.48 -1.19
C GLY A 192 -11.16 -1.81 -1.88
N ASN A 193 -9.97 -2.40 -1.71
CA ASN A 193 -9.65 -3.70 -2.28
C ASN A 193 -10.47 -4.84 -1.69
N PHE A 194 -10.72 -4.87 -0.38
CA PHE A 194 -11.57 -5.90 0.22
C PHE A 194 -12.98 -5.89 -0.39
N ARG A 195 -13.51 -4.70 -0.66
CA ARG A 195 -14.79 -4.57 -1.35
C ARG A 195 -14.72 -5.04 -2.80
N THR A 196 -13.71 -4.64 -3.58
CA THR A 196 -13.64 -5.01 -5.00
C THR A 196 -13.43 -6.50 -5.24
N HIS A 197 -12.80 -7.20 -4.30
CA HIS A 197 -12.56 -8.64 -4.38
C HIS A 197 -13.67 -9.48 -3.73
N ASN A 198 -14.74 -8.85 -3.22
CA ASN A 198 -15.78 -9.52 -2.43
C ASN A 198 -15.19 -10.39 -1.30
N ASP A 199 -14.09 -9.93 -0.69
CA ASP A 199 -13.31 -10.69 0.30
C ASP A 199 -14.18 -11.14 1.49
N LEU A 200 -15.14 -10.28 1.87
CA LEU A 200 -16.08 -10.57 2.96
C LEU A 200 -16.99 -11.77 2.64
N LEU A 201 -17.49 -11.86 1.42
CA LEU A 201 -18.34 -12.95 0.96
C LEU A 201 -17.55 -14.28 0.98
N PHE A 202 -16.35 -14.29 0.38
CA PHE A 202 -15.47 -15.46 0.39
C PHE A 202 -15.11 -15.91 1.81
N THR A 203 -14.75 -14.96 2.68
CA THR A 203 -14.36 -15.28 4.05
C THR A 203 -15.52 -15.84 4.85
N THR A 204 -16.77 -15.41 4.60
CA THR A 204 -17.94 -16.02 5.25
C THR A 204 -18.31 -17.42 4.79
N MET A 205 -17.84 -17.86 3.61
CA MET A 205 -18.00 -19.25 3.18
C MET A 205 -17.01 -20.20 3.86
N MET A 206 -15.94 -19.66 4.46
CA MET A 206 -14.96 -20.44 5.20
C MET A 206 -15.50 -20.80 6.60
N PRO A 207 -15.01 -21.88 7.24
CA PRO A 207 -15.43 -22.29 8.57
C PRO A 207 -14.83 -21.39 9.67
N VAL A 208 -15.13 -20.09 9.60
CA VAL A 208 -14.64 -19.04 10.52
C VAL A 208 -15.82 -18.21 11.02
N THR A 209 -15.77 -17.78 12.28
CA THR A 209 -16.87 -17.00 12.86
C THR A 209 -16.80 -15.53 12.44
N LYS A 210 -17.95 -14.84 12.37
CA LYS A 210 -18.01 -13.40 12.10
C LYS A 210 -17.09 -12.56 13.02
N PRO A 211 -17.03 -12.80 14.36
CA PRO A 211 -16.07 -12.13 15.24
C PRO A 211 -14.60 -12.41 14.89
N ASP A 212 -14.23 -13.63 14.49
CA ASP A 212 -12.87 -13.96 14.10
C ASP A 212 -12.44 -13.22 12.82
N MET A 213 -13.38 -13.00 11.89
CA MET A 213 -13.15 -12.18 10.70
C MET A 213 -12.85 -10.73 11.06
N VAL A 214 -13.62 -10.15 11.99
CA VAL A 214 -13.39 -8.80 12.51
C VAL A 214 -12.03 -8.73 13.18
N LYS A 215 -11.71 -9.72 14.03
CA LYS A 215 -10.43 -9.80 14.73
C LYS A 215 -9.26 -9.82 13.75
N ALA A 216 -9.28 -10.70 12.75
CA ALA A 216 -8.20 -10.85 11.78
C ALA A 216 -7.95 -9.53 11.03
N ARG A 217 -9.00 -8.88 10.53
CA ARG A 217 -8.88 -7.62 9.79
C ARG A 217 -8.43 -6.47 10.66
N VAL A 218 -8.98 -6.35 11.88
CA VAL A 218 -8.55 -5.32 12.84
C VAL A 218 -7.09 -5.53 13.24
N SER A 219 -6.65 -6.77 13.47
CA SER A 219 -5.24 -7.07 13.73
C SER A 219 -4.33 -6.65 12.58
N VAL A 220 -4.71 -6.84 11.32
CA VAL A 220 -3.93 -6.38 10.17
C VAL A 220 -3.79 -4.86 10.15
N ILE A 221 -4.86 -4.12 10.44
CA ILE A 221 -4.81 -2.65 10.53
C ILE A 221 -3.83 -2.22 11.61
N ILE A 222 -3.94 -2.77 12.81
CA ILE A 222 -3.08 -2.43 13.94
C ILE A 222 -1.61 -2.74 13.62
N ILE A 223 -1.33 -3.90 13.03
CA ILE A 223 0.04 -4.28 12.63
C ILE A 223 0.61 -3.25 11.65
N LEU A 224 -0.18 -2.81 10.67
CA LEU A 224 0.26 -1.82 9.70
C LEU A 224 0.42 -0.41 10.32
N GLU A 225 -0.44 -0.03 11.26
CA GLU A 225 -0.30 1.21 12.03
C GLU A 225 0.99 1.22 12.85
N MET A 226 1.26 0.13 13.60
CA MET A 226 2.47 0.00 14.40
C MET A 226 3.72 -0.01 13.53
N LEU A 227 3.66 -0.67 12.37
CA LEU A 227 4.76 -0.68 11.41
C LEU A 227 5.00 0.70 10.79
N HIS A 228 3.94 1.45 10.49
CA HIS A 228 4.04 2.84 10.00
C HIS A 228 4.70 3.74 11.04
N VAL A 229 4.23 3.69 12.29
CA VAL A 229 4.84 4.47 13.39
C VAL A 229 6.27 4.04 13.64
N GLY A 230 6.57 2.74 13.62
CA GLY A 230 7.93 2.24 13.77
C GLY A 230 8.88 2.81 12.73
N PHE A 231 8.48 2.83 11.45
CA PHE A 231 9.29 3.48 10.41
C PHE A 231 9.39 5.00 10.60
N ALA A 232 8.29 5.66 10.97
CA ALA A 232 8.29 7.10 11.18
C ALA A 232 9.21 7.50 12.36
N VAL A 233 9.26 6.70 13.44
CA VAL A 233 10.21 6.88 14.55
C VAL A 233 11.65 6.73 14.07
N ILE A 234 11.96 5.71 13.27
CA ILE A 234 13.31 5.54 12.70
C ILE A 234 13.71 6.76 11.86
N PHE A 235 12.82 7.25 10.99
CA PHE A 235 13.10 8.45 10.20
C PHE A 235 13.19 9.72 11.05
N GLY A 236 12.43 9.83 12.15
CA GLY A 236 12.57 10.90 13.13
C GLY A 236 13.94 10.89 13.83
N LEU A 237 14.44 9.71 14.20
CA LEU A 237 15.79 9.57 14.78
C LEU A 237 16.90 9.92 13.77
N ILE A 238 16.74 9.51 12.52
CA ILE A 238 17.66 9.88 11.44
C ILE A 238 17.61 11.40 11.21
N HIS A 239 16.42 11.98 11.22
CA HIS A 239 16.21 13.42 11.11
C HIS A 239 16.98 14.17 12.20
N ASP A 240 16.83 13.77 13.47
CA ASP A 240 17.57 14.36 14.58
C ASP A 240 19.09 14.20 14.41
N LEU A 241 19.57 13.03 13.97
CA LEU A 241 21.00 12.79 13.73
C LEU A 241 21.56 13.70 12.62
N VAL A 242 20.82 13.91 11.53
CA VAL A 242 21.26 14.70 10.39
C VAL A 242 21.23 16.20 10.70
N TYR A 243 20.20 16.65 11.41
CA TYR A 243 19.93 18.07 11.61
C TYR A 243 20.33 18.63 12.98
N SER A 244 20.81 17.79 13.91
CA SER A 244 21.29 18.24 15.24
C SER A 244 22.40 19.29 15.17
N SER A 245 23.15 19.38 14.06
CA SER A 245 24.22 20.37 13.87
C SER A 245 23.75 21.69 13.24
N MET A 246 22.49 21.78 12.77
CA MET A 246 22.01 22.88 11.93
C MET A 246 21.13 23.92 12.65
N ASN A 247 20.99 23.85 13.97
CA ASN A 247 20.23 24.80 14.82
C ASN A 247 18.86 25.21 14.21
N ILE A 248 18.07 24.22 13.82
CA ILE A 248 16.79 24.43 13.13
C ILE A 248 15.72 24.89 14.12
N THR A 249 15.04 25.99 13.81
CA THR A 249 13.86 26.45 14.55
C THR A 249 12.62 25.67 14.14
N TYR A 250 12.03 24.96 15.09
CA TYR A 250 10.76 24.27 14.92
C TYR A 250 9.60 25.20 15.23
N TYR A 251 8.76 25.49 14.22
CA TYR A 251 7.49 26.19 14.40
C TYR A 251 6.34 25.24 14.79
N PHE A 252 6.51 23.93 14.56
CA PHE A 252 5.57 22.86 14.87
C PHE A 252 6.26 21.82 15.76
N PHE A 253 5.49 20.92 16.40
CA PHE A 253 6.06 19.96 17.34
C PHE A 253 7.20 19.13 16.72
N ALA A 254 8.37 19.16 17.36
CA ALA A 254 9.50 18.31 16.99
C ALA A 254 9.17 16.81 17.19
N PRO A 255 9.86 15.88 16.49
CA PRO A 255 9.62 14.43 16.53
C PRO A 255 10.07 13.75 17.84
N THR A 256 9.73 14.34 18.98
CA THR A 256 10.06 13.88 20.34
C THR A 256 9.20 12.71 20.80
N MET A 257 9.58 12.04 21.89
CA MET A 257 8.78 10.95 22.49
C MET A 257 7.33 11.37 22.80
N GLY A 258 7.13 12.60 23.27
CA GLY A 258 5.79 13.15 23.54
C GLY A 258 4.95 13.29 22.26
N PHE A 259 5.56 13.70 21.14
CA PHE A 259 4.88 13.78 19.85
C PHE A 259 4.39 12.41 19.39
N TRP A 260 5.20 11.35 19.58
CA TRP A 260 4.78 9.98 19.29
C TRP A 260 3.62 9.52 20.18
N GLY A 261 3.57 9.96 21.43
CA GLY A 261 2.41 9.75 22.31
C GLY A 261 1.13 10.38 21.77
N LEU A 262 1.19 11.63 21.30
CA LEU A 262 0.05 12.30 20.65
C LEU A 262 -0.36 11.61 19.35
N CYS A 263 0.61 11.12 18.56
CA CYS A 263 0.32 10.31 17.37
C CYS A 263 -0.49 9.06 17.73
N MET A 264 -0.12 8.33 18.78
CA MET A 264 -0.87 7.15 19.25
C MET A 264 -2.33 7.51 19.61
N VAL A 265 -2.57 8.66 20.24
CA VAL A 265 -3.94 9.13 20.55
C VAL A 265 -4.74 9.42 19.28
N ILE A 266 -4.13 10.06 18.27
CA ILE A 266 -4.77 10.31 16.97
C ILE A 266 -5.22 8.99 16.34
N MET A 267 -4.34 7.97 16.33
CA MET A 267 -4.67 6.65 15.79
C MET A 267 -5.79 5.97 16.61
N ALA A 268 -5.77 6.14 17.93
CA ALA A 268 -6.79 5.62 18.83
C ALA A 268 -8.18 6.17 18.51
N ILE A 269 -8.28 7.49 18.30
CA ILE A 269 -9.51 8.18 17.92
C ILE A 269 -10.00 7.69 16.55
N PHE A 270 -9.09 7.59 15.58
CA PHE A 270 -9.41 7.06 14.25
C PHE A 270 -10.01 5.65 14.35
N ASN A 271 -9.34 4.73 15.06
CA ASN A 271 -9.80 3.35 15.24
C ASN A 271 -11.15 3.26 15.94
N LEU A 272 -11.35 4.07 16.98
CA LEU A 272 -12.60 4.12 17.74
C LEU A 272 -13.80 4.53 16.89
N VAL A 273 -13.61 5.42 15.92
CA VAL A 273 -14.69 5.89 15.04
C VAL A 273 -14.84 4.97 13.82
N PHE A 274 -13.74 4.69 13.14
CA PHE A 274 -13.73 3.99 11.85
C PHE A 274 -14.21 2.55 11.97
N ILE A 275 -13.58 1.76 12.85
CA ILE A 275 -13.79 0.30 12.92
C ILE A 275 -15.25 -0.02 13.26
N PRO A 276 -15.88 0.56 14.31
CA PRO A 276 -17.26 0.27 14.63
C PRO A 276 -18.25 0.74 13.58
N MET A 277 -17.97 1.84 12.89
CA MET A 277 -18.87 2.40 11.88
C MET A 277 -18.79 1.62 10.57
N TYR A 278 -17.59 1.16 10.17
CA TYR A 278 -17.42 0.27 9.02
C TYR A 278 -18.20 -1.03 9.22
N TYR A 279 -18.01 -1.72 10.36
CA TYR A 279 -18.66 -3.00 10.65
C TYR A 279 -20.17 -2.89 10.96
N LYS A 280 -20.75 -1.69 10.95
CA LYS A 280 -22.21 -1.50 10.94
C LYS A 280 -22.83 -1.85 9.58
N THR A 281 -22.09 -1.69 8.49
CA THR A 281 -22.58 -1.99 7.13
C THR A 281 -21.72 -3.00 6.38
N ALA A 282 -20.46 -3.17 6.79
CA ALA A 282 -19.41 -4.03 6.22
C ALA A 282 -19.11 -3.87 4.72
N TYR A 283 -19.84 -2.98 4.02
CA TYR A 283 -19.70 -2.70 2.59
C TYR A 283 -19.39 -1.23 2.29
N LYS A 284 -19.92 -0.29 3.10
CA LYS A 284 -19.74 1.15 2.88
C LYS A 284 -18.65 1.69 3.80
N TYR A 285 -17.42 1.83 3.27
CA TYR A 285 -16.29 2.36 4.04
C TYR A 285 -16.11 3.88 3.94
N GLY A 286 -16.67 4.54 2.91
CA GLY A 286 -16.43 5.97 2.65
C GLY A 286 -16.93 6.92 3.75
N GLY A 287 -18.18 6.77 4.21
CA GLY A 287 -18.72 7.58 5.32
C GLY A 287 -18.01 7.36 6.66
N PRO A 288 -17.81 6.09 7.09
CA PRO A 288 -16.97 5.75 8.24
C PRO A 288 -15.58 6.36 8.19
N LEU A 289 -14.95 6.33 7.03
CA LEU A 289 -13.62 6.90 6.83
C LEU A 289 -13.63 8.42 7.00
N GLY A 290 -14.52 9.12 6.30
CA GLY A 290 -14.58 10.58 6.35
C GLY A 290 -14.81 11.11 7.77
N THR A 291 -15.70 10.45 8.53
CA THR A 291 -15.97 10.82 9.92
C THR A 291 -14.77 10.55 10.85
N ALA A 292 -14.10 9.41 10.71
CA ALA A 292 -12.93 9.08 11.51
C ALA A 292 -11.73 10.00 11.21
N VAL A 293 -11.51 10.30 9.93
CA VAL A 293 -10.50 11.27 9.48
C VAL A 293 -10.78 12.65 10.06
N ALA A 294 -12.02 13.14 9.96
CA ALA A 294 -12.38 14.45 10.50
C ALA A 294 -12.14 14.51 12.01
N ALA A 295 -12.52 13.47 12.77
CA ALA A 295 -12.28 13.41 14.20
C ALA A 295 -10.78 13.45 14.55
N ALA A 296 -9.97 12.69 13.82
CA ALA A 296 -8.52 12.67 13.99
C ALA A 296 -7.86 14.02 13.64
N MET A 297 -8.33 14.69 12.57
CA MET A 297 -7.87 16.03 12.17
C MET A 297 -8.21 17.09 13.20
N VAL A 298 -9.43 17.08 13.74
CA VAL A 298 -9.86 18.02 14.78
C VAL A 298 -8.96 17.90 16.00
N PHE A 299 -8.67 16.67 16.45
CA PHE A 299 -7.74 16.47 17.55
C PHE A 299 -6.33 16.97 17.23
N ALA A 300 -5.78 16.62 16.06
CA ALA A 300 -4.44 17.05 15.67
C ALA A 300 -4.34 18.59 15.57
N GLY A 301 -5.35 19.25 15.01
CA GLY A 301 -5.43 20.70 14.91
C GLY A 301 -5.53 21.38 16.28
N ILE A 302 -6.36 20.86 17.18
CA ILE A 302 -6.49 21.38 18.56
C ILE A 302 -5.18 21.19 19.32
N ALA A 303 -4.57 20.00 19.26
CA ALA A 303 -3.31 19.71 19.94
C ALA A 303 -2.19 20.63 19.44
N GLN A 304 -2.11 20.83 18.12
CA GLN A 304 -1.13 21.74 17.52
C GLN A 304 -1.38 23.19 17.91
N TRP A 305 -2.64 23.64 17.89
CA TRP A 305 -3.01 25.00 18.27
C TRP A 305 -2.70 25.29 19.74
N LEU A 306 -3.04 24.38 20.66
CA LEU A 306 -2.71 24.49 22.08
C LEU A 306 -1.20 24.51 22.31
N GLY A 307 -0.45 23.69 21.57
CA GLY A 307 1.01 23.68 21.61
C GLY A 307 1.68 24.98 21.18
N ILE A 308 1.03 25.75 20.32
CA ILE A 308 1.52 27.07 19.87
C ILE A 308 1.09 28.18 20.83
N GLN A 309 -0.14 28.13 21.35
CA GLN A 309 -0.69 29.21 22.17
C GLN A 309 -0.22 29.19 23.62
N ILE A 310 0.08 28.01 24.17
CA ILE A 310 0.44 27.86 25.58
C ILE A 310 1.97 27.79 25.69
N PRO A 311 2.64 28.82 26.26
CA PRO A 311 4.11 28.88 26.32
C PRO A 311 4.73 27.67 27.01
N THR A 312 4.12 27.18 28.10
CA THR A 312 4.63 26.00 28.82
C THR A 312 4.56 24.73 27.99
N LEU A 313 3.55 24.56 27.14
CA LEU A 313 3.46 23.41 26.23
C LEU A 313 4.40 23.57 25.05
N PHE A 314 4.56 24.80 24.54
CA PHE A 314 5.53 25.10 23.50
C PHE A 314 6.95 24.74 23.95
N ASP A 315 7.33 25.15 25.16
CA ASP A 315 8.64 24.87 25.74
C ASP A 315 8.87 23.37 25.94
N VAL A 316 7.87 22.66 26.47
CA VAL A 316 7.96 21.20 26.66
C VAL A 316 8.24 20.48 25.34
N PHE A 317 7.61 20.86 24.23
CA PHE A 317 7.77 20.10 22.99
C PHE A 317 8.87 20.61 22.03
N ASN A 318 9.34 21.86 22.19
CA ASN A 318 10.29 22.49 21.25
C ASN A 318 11.63 22.90 21.90
N VAL A 319 11.75 22.91 23.23
CA VAL A 319 13.01 23.18 23.95
C VAL A 319 13.63 21.86 24.41
N SER A 320 14.95 21.87 24.63
CA SER A 320 15.83 20.72 24.95
C SER A 320 15.13 19.51 25.60
N VAL A 321 15.15 18.37 24.88
CA VAL A 321 14.56 17.09 25.29
C VAL A 321 15.08 16.60 26.66
N ALA A 322 16.29 17.02 27.06
CA ALA A 322 16.91 16.62 28.31
C ALA A 322 16.19 17.13 29.56
N ASP A 323 15.59 18.33 29.51
CA ASP A 323 14.99 18.97 30.69
C ASP A 323 13.58 18.46 31.00
N HIS A 324 12.90 17.88 30.01
CA HIS A 324 11.51 17.42 30.14
C HIS A 324 11.29 15.93 29.88
N LEU A 325 12.35 15.13 29.80
CA LEU A 325 12.31 13.71 29.43
C LEU A 325 11.20 12.90 30.15
N ALA A 326 10.99 13.13 31.45
CA ALA A 326 9.97 12.46 32.24
C ALA A 326 8.54 12.76 31.74
N VAL A 327 8.26 14.00 31.34
CA VAL A 327 6.96 14.42 30.82
C VAL A 327 6.69 13.80 29.46
N HIS A 328 7.69 13.78 28.56
CA HIS A 328 7.52 13.13 27.25
C HIS A 328 7.31 11.62 27.37
N ALA A 329 8.03 10.96 28.29
CA ALA A 329 7.84 9.54 28.55
C ALA A 329 6.43 9.25 29.09
N LEU A 330 5.91 10.09 29.99
CA LEU A 330 4.56 9.94 30.53
C LEU A 330 3.49 10.14 29.44
N ILE A 331 3.65 11.14 28.57
CA ILE A 331 2.75 11.36 27.42
C ILE A 331 2.77 10.16 26.46
N LEU A 332 3.95 9.59 26.20
CA LEU A 332 4.09 8.39 25.35
C LEU A 332 3.39 7.18 25.96
N ILE A 333 3.61 6.89 27.25
CA ILE A 333 2.97 5.77 27.95
C ILE A 333 1.44 5.95 27.96
N ALA A 334 0.96 7.16 28.26
CA ALA A 334 -0.47 7.48 28.23
C ALA A 334 -1.05 7.28 26.82
N GLY A 335 -0.35 7.74 25.78
CA GLY A 335 -0.76 7.57 24.39
C GLY A 335 -0.87 6.09 23.98
N ILE A 336 0.11 5.27 24.34
CA ILE A 336 0.09 3.81 24.08
C ILE A 336 -1.08 3.14 24.81
N ALA A 337 -1.32 3.50 26.08
CA ALA A 337 -2.44 2.96 26.85
C ALA A 337 -3.79 3.34 26.23
N ILE A 338 -3.96 4.61 25.84
CA ILE A 338 -5.18 5.09 25.16
C ILE A 338 -5.38 4.33 23.84
N PHE A 339 -4.32 4.17 23.05
CA PHE A 339 -4.37 3.42 21.79
C PHE A 339 -4.84 1.98 22.01
N ALA A 340 -4.25 1.26 22.97
CA ALA A 340 -4.62 -0.12 23.28
C ALA A 340 -6.08 -0.22 23.75
N ILE A 341 -6.51 0.63 24.68
CA ILE A 341 -7.86 0.61 25.27
C ILE A 341 -8.91 0.95 24.20
N PHE A 342 -8.73 2.05 23.46
CA PHE A 342 -9.72 2.51 22.49
C PHE A 342 -9.83 1.52 21.32
N THR A 343 -8.71 0.97 20.86
CA THR A 343 -8.71 -0.05 19.81
C THR A 343 -9.42 -1.32 20.27
N LEU A 344 -9.24 -1.74 21.52
CA LEU A 344 -9.92 -2.90 22.09
C LEU A 344 -11.44 -2.67 22.23
N ILE A 345 -11.85 -1.46 22.63
CA ILE A 345 -13.26 -1.04 22.63
C ILE A 345 -13.81 -1.07 21.20
N ALA A 346 -13.10 -0.48 20.25
CA ALA A 346 -13.48 -0.42 18.84
C ALA A 346 -13.72 -1.84 18.27
N TYR A 347 -12.79 -2.75 18.54
CA TYR A 347 -12.92 -4.17 18.17
C TYR A 347 -14.17 -4.80 18.78
N ARG A 348 -14.40 -4.66 20.10
CA ARG A 348 -15.56 -5.26 20.78
C ARG A 348 -16.88 -4.76 20.21
N VAL A 349 -16.99 -3.45 19.97
CA VAL A 349 -18.21 -2.84 19.39
C VAL A 349 -18.39 -3.32 17.94
N ALA A 350 -17.32 -3.39 17.16
CA ALA A 350 -17.37 -3.86 15.78
C ALA A 350 -17.77 -5.34 15.67
N ALA A 351 -17.21 -6.21 16.50
CA ALA A 351 -17.59 -7.62 16.56
C ALA A 351 -19.08 -7.79 16.88
N LYS A 352 -19.60 -7.04 17.86
CA LYS A 352 -21.03 -7.05 18.21
C LYS A 352 -21.91 -6.53 17.07
N ARG A 353 -21.52 -5.45 16.39
CA ARG A 353 -22.28 -4.88 15.27
C ARG A 353 -22.31 -5.81 14.07
N PHE A 354 -21.18 -6.45 13.76
CA PHE A 354 -21.03 -7.30 12.59
C PHE A 354 -21.88 -8.57 12.64
N LEU A 355 -22.20 -9.08 13.85
CA LEU A 355 -23.11 -10.21 14.02
C LEU A 355 -24.47 -9.97 13.34
N ASN A 356 -24.98 -8.74 13.46
CA ASN A 356 -26.29 -8.32 12.97
C ASN A 356 -26.28 -7.91 11.48
N VAL A 357 -25.12 -7.97 10.81
CA VAL A 357 -25.02 -7.62 9.39
C VAL A 357 -25.41 -8.82 8.55
N GLU A 358 -26.48 -8.68 7.78
CA GLU A 358 -26.85 -9.60 6.71
C GLU A 358 -25.92 -9.39 5.52
N LEU A 359 -25.26 -10.46 5.09
CA LEU A 359 -24.34 -10.45 3.96
C LEU A 359 -25.12 -11.01 2.78
N LEU A 360 -25.77 -10.12 2.03
CA LEU A 360 -26.49 -10.42 0.80
C LEU A 360 -25.53 -10.56 -0.39
#